data_AF-A0A1M6Y4X8-F1
#
_entry.id   AF-A0A1M6Y4X8-F1
#
_cell.length_a   1.000
_cell.length_b   1.000
_cell.length_c   1.000
_cell.angle_alpha   90.00
_cell.angle_beta   90.00
_cell.angle_gamma   90.00
#
_symmetry.space_group_name_H-M   'P 1'
#
loop_
_entity.id
_entity.type
_entity.pdbx_description
1 polymer ?
#
loop_
_entity_poly.entity_id
_entity_poly.type
_entity_poly.pdbx_seq_one_letter_code
_entity_poly.pdbx_strand_id
1 'polypeptide(L)'
;MKFNCLIIIFLSTYKVVFSQVGINTNQPKATLHVEPSSVATPNGTDGILIPKIANFPVLITNRIGKIVFLQGNSTNPDGFYYWNGSRWLGFPTIVNKDTDETIYSFQGQGYAGSDLKRVINFTKFIKANKDNFSVSNNEITIGKSGLYLISLTANSKRSSASTTGTQANFNYAVLVNGNATASVSTSISAEPTSSTSATLDFLYKLEAGQKITAVVEKTTDNIMPYESFGINSLTLYFIQN
;
A
#
# COMPACT_ATOMS: atom_id res chain seq x y z
N MET A 1 73.16 -4.43 -22.75
CA MET A 1 71.94 -3.59 -22.84
C MET A 1 70.66 -4.35 -23.22
N LYS A 2 70.69 -5.46 -23.98
CA LYS A 2 69.45 -6.17 -24.39
C LYS A 2 68.72 -6.93 -23.27
N PHE A 3 69.44 -7.44 -22.25
CA PHE A 3 68.85 -8.22 -21.15
C PHE A 3 68.07 -7.36 -20.13
N ASN A 4 68.51 -6.12 -19.90
CA ASN A 4 67.85 -5.20 -18.95
C ASN A 4 66.54 -4.62 -19.49
N CYS A 5 66.39 -4.47 -20.81
CA CYS A 5 65.10 -4.04 -21.39
C CYS A 5 64.00 -5.09 -21.22
N LEU A 6 64.32 -6.38 -21.24
CA LEU A 6 63.33 -7.46 -21.12
C LEU A 6 62.71 -7.50 -19.71
N ILE A 7 63.51 -7.25 -18.67
CA ILE A 7 63.08 -7.16 -17.27
C ILE A 7 62.19 -5.93 -17.04
N ILE A 8 62.51 -4.79 -17.64
CA ILE A 8 61.70 -3.56 -17.51
C ILE A 8 60.35 -3.70 -18.25
N ILE A 9 60.30 -4.44 -19.36
CA ILE A 9 59.05 -4.77 -20.07
C ILE A 9 58.20 -5.76 -19.24
N PHE A 10 58.83 -6.71 -18.54
CA PHE A 10 58.12 -7.66 -17.66
C PHE A 10 57.59 -6.99 -16.37
N LEU A 11 58.30 -5.99 -15.84
CA LEU A 11 57.87 -5.22 -14.66
C LEU A 11 56.88 -4.09 -14.98
N SER A 12 56.64 -3.74 -16.24
CA SER A 12 55.67 -2.70 -16.63
C SER A 12 54.28 -3.25 -17.00
N THR A 13 54.11 -4.58 -16.95
CA THR A 13 52.82 -5.26 -17.17
C THR A 13 52.10 -5.66 -15.88
N TYR A 14 52.49 -5.11 -14.72
CA TYR A 14 51.68 -5.12 -13.49
C TYR A 14 50.41 -4.28 -13.69
N LYS A 15 49.56 -4.68 -14.63
CA LYS A 15 48.21 -4.15 -14.71
C LYS A 15 47.60 -4.30 -13.32
N VAL A 16 47.06 -3.20 -12.81
CA VAL A 16 46.26 -3.16 -11.59
C VAL A 16 45.18 -4.23 -11.74
N VAL A 17 45.40 -5.40 -11.14
CA VAL A 17 44.42 -6.49 -11.18
C VAL A 17 43.33 -6.08 -10.20
N PHE A 18 42.31 -5.40 -10.69
CA PHE A 18 41.06 -5.25 -9.96
C PHE A 18 40.47 -6.66 -9.83
N SER A 19 40.63 -7.28 -8.67
CA SER A 19 40.06 -8.61 -8.40
C SER A 19 38.56 -8.46 -8.20
N GLN A 20 37.81 -8.62 -9.29
CA GLN A 20 36.39 -8.90 -9.25
C GLN A 20 36.22 -10.41 -9.21
N VAL A 21 35.36 -10.90 -8.32
CA VAL A 21 35.04 -12.33 -8.20
C VAL A 21 33.80 -12.59 -9.05
N GLY A 22 33.99 -13.24 -10.20
CA GLY A 22 32.90 -13.81 -10.98
C GLY A 22 32.67 -15.27 -10.60
N ILE A 23 31.42 -15.64 -10.29
CA ILE A 23 30.99 -17.04 -10.17
C ILE A 23 30.02 -17.30 -11.32
N ASN A 24 30.33 -18.32 -12.12
CA ASN A 24 29.62 -18.64 -13.38
C ASN A 24 29.61 -17.50 -14.42
N THR A 25 30.58 -16.57 -14.37
CA THR A 25 30.72 -15.49 -15.36
C THR A 25 32.17 -15.09 -15.56
N ASN A 26 32.55 -14.87 -16.82
CA ASN A 26 33.89 -14.40 -17.21
C ASN A 26 33.94 -12.86 -17.36
N GLN A 27 32.81 -12.18 -17.20
CA GLN A 27 32.69 -10.72 -17.32
C GLN A 27 31.96 -10.16 -16.09
N PRO A 28 32.58 -10.19 -14.90
CA PRO A 28 31.97 -9.64 -13.70
C PRO A 28 31.67 -8.14 -13.87
N LYS A 29 30.48 -7.71 -13.43
CA LYS A 29 30.04 -6.31 -13.47
C LYS A 29 30.01 -5.64 -12.07
N ALA A 30 30.48 -6.36 -11.06
CA ALA A 30 30.55 -5.92 -9.67
C ALA A 30 31.76 -6.58 -8.97
N THR A 31 32.09 -6.13 -7.76
CA THR A 31 33.17 -6.74 -6.94
C THR A 31 32.93 -8.24 -6.69
N LEU A 32 31.68 -8.65 -6.51
CA LEU A 32 31.22 -10.03 -6.53
C LEU A 32 30.03 -10.12 -7.50
N HIS A 33 30.16 -10.90 -8.57
CA HIS A 33 29.10 -11.15 -9.56
C HIS A 33 28.82 -12.66 -9.61
N VAL A 34 27.60 -13.06 -9.24
CA VAL A 34 27.19 -14.47 -9.23
C VAL A 34 26.06 -14.64 -10.24
N GLU A 35 26.31 -15.39 -11.31
CA GLU A 35 25.29 -15.80 -12.27
C GLU A 35 24.75 -17.20 -11.91
N PRO A 36 23.46 -17.49 -12.15
CA PRO A 36 22.94 -18.84 -12.01
C PRO A 36 23.52 -19.76 -13.09
N SER A 37 23.40 -21.07 -12.90
CA SER A 37 23.77 -22.04 -13.94
C SER A 37 22.99 -21.88 -15.24
N SER A 38 21.75 -21.39 -15.16
CA SER A 38 20.92 -20.99 -16.29
C SER A 38 19.89 -19.96 -15.82
N VAL A 39 19.76 -18.85 -16.54
CA VAL A 39 18.74 -17.82 -16.25
C VAL A 39 17.32 -18.34 -16.50
N ALA A 40 17.14 -19.24 -17.47
CA ALA A 40 15.83 -19.80 -17.81
C ALA A 40 15.44 -20.98 -16.90
N THR A 41 16.43 -21.75 -16.44
CA THR A 41 16.23 -23.00 -15.68
C THR A 41 17.30 -23.15 -14.60
N PRO A 42 17.27 -22.34 -13.53
CA PRO A 42 18.27 -22.42 -12.48
C PRO A 42 18.20 -23.78 -11.77
N ASN A 43 19.34 -24.25 -11.26
CA ASN A 43 19.42 -25.47 -10.47
C ASN A 43 19.18 -25.16 -8.97
N GLY A 44 18.85 -26.17 -8.17
CA GLY A 44 18.60 -25.99 -6.73
C GLY A 44 19.84 -25.62 -5.89
N THR A 45 21.03 -25.65 -6.48
CA THR A 45 22.29 -25.20 -5.85
C THR A 45 22.67 -23.76 -6.24
N ASP A 46 21.93 -23.11 -7.15
CA ASP A 46 22.14 -21.73 -7.53
C ASP A 46 21.68 -20.83 -6.36
N GLY A 47 22.59 -20.02 -5.83
CA GLY A 47 22.32 -19.11 -4.73
C GLY A 47 23.56 -18.79 -3.89
N ILE A 48 23.37 -18.05 -2.80
CA ILE A 48 24.42 -17.73 -1.83
C ILE A 48 23.96 -18.19 -0.45
N LEU A 49 24.70 -19.13 0.14
CA LEU A 49 24.45 -19.57 1.51
C LEU A 49 25.11 -18.60 2.49
N ILE A 50 24.28 -17.81 3.17
CA ILE A 50 24.70 -16.89 4.23
C ILE A 50 24.83 -17.67 5.56
N PRO A 51 25.75 -17.30 6.48
CA PRO A 51 25.87 -17.97 7.77
C PRO A 51 24.54 -18.08 8.52
N LYS A 52 24.18 -19.31 8.89
CA LYS A 52 23.03 -19.61 9.74
C LYS A 52 23.45 -19.57 11.20
N ILE A 53 22.66 -18.90 12.04
CA ILE A 53 22.94 -18.75 13.47
C ILE A 53 21.69 -19.06 14.28
N ALA A 54 21.87 -19.61 15.49
CA ALA A 54 20.78 -19.81 16.45
C ALA A 54 20.63 -18.62 17.42
N ASN A 55 21.70 -17.86 17.63
CA ASN A 55 21.74 -16.70 18.52
C ASN A 55 22.65 -15.62 17.93
N PHE A 56 22.31 -14.36 18.18
CA PHE A 56 23.16 -13.24 17.79
C PHE A 56 24.49 -13.25 18.57
N PRO A 57 25.61 -12.91 17.91
CA PRO A 57 26.89 -12.76 18.59
C PRO A 57 26.81 -11.70 19.70
N VAL A 58 27.30 -12.04 20.89
CA VAL A 58 27.34 -11.14 22.06
C VAL A 58 28.42 -10.05 21.89
N LEU A 59 29.53 -10.39 21.23
CA LEU A 59 30.63 -9.47 20.96
C LEU A 59 30.37 -8.72 19.65
N ILE A 60 30.08 -7.44 19.80
CA ILE A 60 29.72 -6.57 18.72
C ILE A 60 30.98 -5.95 18.12
N THR A 61 31.45 -6.52 17.02
CA THR A 61 32.57 -5.95 16.26
C THR A 61 32.14 -4.71 15.47
N ASN A 62 33.07 -3.79 15.23
CA ASN A 62 32.91 -2.56 14.42
C ASN A 62 32.55 -2.73 12.93
N ARG A 63 32.23 -3.93 12.45
CA ARG A 63 31.93 -4.19 11.03
C ARG A 63 30.42 -4.17 10.78
N ILE A 64 29.90 -3.01 10.39
CA ILE A 64 28.51 -2.78 9.96
C ILE A 64 28.23 -3.52 8.65
N GLY A 65 26.99 -4.00 8.45
CA GLY A 65 26.55 -4.61 7.20
C GLY A 65 26.69 -6.13 7.11
N LYS A 66 27.01 -6.82 8.21
CA LYS A 66 27.00 -8.28 8.24
C LYS A 66 25.58 -8.79 8.07
N ILE A 67 25.38 -9.83 7.25
CA ILE A 67 24.11 -10.51 7.07
C ILE A 67 24.22 -11.93 7.62
N VAL A 68 23.18 -12.39 8.31
CA VAL A 68 23.04 -13.74 8.86
C VAL A 68 21.62 -14.23 8.64
N PHE A 69 21.41 -15.54 8.60
CA PHE A 69 20.09 -16.14 8.68
C PHE A 69 19.89 -16.68 10.11
N LEU A 70 19.00 -16.08 10.88
CA LEU A 70 18.63 -16.55 12.21
C LEU A 70 17.64 -17.71 12.08
N GLN A 71 17.88 -18.80 12.80
CA GLN A 71 17.01 -19.97 12.81
C GLN A 71 16.95 -20.59 14.21
N GLY A 72 15.75 -20.88 14.70
CA GLY A 72 15.55 -21.55 15.99
C GLY A 72 15.85 -20.67 17.20
N ASN A 73 15.75 -19.36 17.06
CA ASN A 73 15.90 -18.44 18.17
C ASN A 73 14.61 -18.35 19.00
N SER A 74 14.73 -18.22 20.32
CA SER A 74 13.58 -18.17 21.23
C SER A 74 12.82 -16.84 21.23
N THR A 75 13.46 -15.75 20.79
CA THR A 75 12.95 -14.38 20.95
C THR A 75 12.64 -13.72 19.61
N ASN A 76 13.47 -13.94 18.60
CA ASN A 76 13.35 -13.31 17.29
C ASN A 76 12.91 -14.34 16.25
N PRO A 77 12.02 -13.99 15.31
CA PRO A 77 11.60 -14.90 14.25
C PRO A 77 12.77 -15.35 13.36
N ASP A 78 12.64 -16.55 12.80
CA ASP A 78 13.55 -17.02 11.77
C ASP A 78 13.56 -16.08 10.55
N GLY A 79 14.74 -15.83 9.97
CA GLY A 79 14.87 -14.97 8.80
C GLY A 79 16.23 -14.33 8.63
N PHE A 80 16.36 -13.49 7.60
CA PHE A 80 17.59 -12.72 7.38
C PHE A 80 17.65 -11.53 8.33
N TYR A 81 18.82 -11.33 8.95
CA TYR A 81 19.12 -10.17 9.79
C TYR A 81 20.41 -9.51 9.32
N TYR A 82 20.50 -8.20 9.48
CA TYR A 82 21.73 -7.46 9.28
C TYR A 82 22.14 -6.66 10.52
N TRP A 83 23.45 -6.48 10.68
CA TRP A 83 24.03 -5.67 11.74
C TRP A 83 24.15 -4.21 11.31
N ASN A 84 23.45 -3.29 11.98
CA ASN A 84 23.48 -1.86 11.63
C ASN A 84 24.53 -1.03 12.39
N GLY A 85 25.33 -1.65 13.27
CA GLY A 85 26.26 -0.94 14.15
C GLY A 85 25.79 -0.75 15.59
N SER A 86 24.50 -1.00 15.88
CA SER A 86 23.92 -0.91 17.23
C SER A 86 23.04 -2.10 17.61
N ARG A 87 22.28 -2.67 16.67
CA ARG A 87 21.47 -3.88 16.88
C ARG A 87 21.34 -4.70 15.60
N TRP A 88 20.93 -5.95 15.77
CA TRP A 88 20.49 -6.79 14.65
C TRP A 88 19.08 -6.37 14.23
N LEU A 89 18.89 -6.18 12.93
CA LEU A 89 17.61 -5.81 12.32
C LEU A 89 17.20 -6.90 11.33
N GLY A 90 15.98 -7.39 11.46
CA GLY A 90 15.40 -8.31 10.50
C GLY A 90 15.16 -7.61 9.16
N PHE A 91 15.35 -8.34 8.06
CA PHE A 91 14.86 -7.88 6.77
C PHE A 91 13.33 -7.78 6.85
N PRO A 92 12.73 -6.66 6.44
CA PRO A 92 11.29 -6.55 6.42
C PRO A 92 10.73 -7.63 5.50
N THR A 93 9.94 -8.55 6.05
CA THR A 93 9.23 -9.58 5.28
C THR A 93 8.07 -8.98 4.48
N ILE A 94 7.64 -7.77 4.86
CA ILE A 94 6.64 -6.96 4.19
C ILE A 94 7.14 -5.51 4.21
N VAL A 95 7.45 -4.94 3.06
CA VAL A 95 7.48 -3.47 2.92
C VAL A 95 6.02 -3.05 2.84
N ASN A 96 5.40 -2.81 3.99
CA ASN A 96 4.01 -2.40 4.01
C ASN A 96 3.92 -0.94 3.53
N LYS A 97 3.57 -0.76 2.26
CA LYS A 97 3.27 0.56 1.67
C LYS A 97 1.85 1.04 2.02
N ASP A 98 1.05 0.25 2.76
CA ASP A 98 -0.39 0.51 2.94
C ASP A 98 -0.71 1.53 4.04
N THR A 99 0.29 2.22 4.61
CA THR A 99 0.08 2.94 5.86
C THR A 99 0.87 4.24 5.93
N ASP A 100 0.36 5.25 5.23
CA ASP A 100 0.62 6.62 5.67
C ASP A 100 0.06 6.76 7.11
N GLU A 101 0.87 7.28 8.03
CA GLU A 101 0.43 7.48 9.42
C GLU A 101 -0.68 8.55 9.54
N THR A 102 -0.87 9.36 8.50
CA THR A 102 -1.80 10.51 8.50
C THR A 102 -3.14 10.25 7.83
N ILE A 103 -3.28 9.20 7.01
CA ILE A 103 -4.49 8.91 6.22
C ILE A 103 -5.20 7.67 6.75
N TYR A 104 -6.47 7.82 7.14
CA TYR A 104 -7.38 6.70 7.39
C TYR A 104 -8.22 6.45 6.13
N SER A 105 -8.16 5.25 5.53
CA SER A 105 -8.90 4.93 4.30
C SER A 105 -9.96 3.85 4.53
N PHE A 106 -11.21 4.16 4.18
CA PHE A 106 -12.37 3.29 4.25
C PHE A 106 -12.89 3.02 2.84
N GLN A 107 -12.98 1.75 2.47
CA GLN A 107 -13.33 1.34 1.11
C GLN A 107 -14.45 0.29 1.13
N GLY A 108 -15.26 0.27 0.09
CA GLY A 108 -16.28 -0.76 -0.07
C GLY A 108 -17.03 -0.67 -1.39
N GLN A 109 -17.68 -1.77 -1.76
CA GLN A 109 -18.48 -1.88 -2.98
C GLN A 109 -19.95 -2.03 -2.62
N GLY A 110 -20.81 -1.42 -3.44
CA GLY A 110 -22.26 -1.56 -3.27
C GLY A 110 -22.87 -0.49 -2.37
N TYR A 111 -24.20 -0.55 -2.29
CA TYR A 111 -25.02 0.25 -1.40
C TYR A 111 -25.90 -0.69 -0.56
N ALA A 112 -26.24 -0.27 0.66
CA ALA A 112 -27.18 -0.95 1.53
C ALA A 112 -28.54 -0.22 1.54
N GLY A 113 -29.63 -1.01 1.52
CA GLY A 113 -31.01 -0.52 1.45
C GLY A 113 -31.60 -0.51 0.03
N SER A 114 -32.92 -0.39 -0.05
CA SER A 114 -33.70 -0.36 -1.30
C SER A 114 -34.39 0.98 -1.58
N ASP A 115 -34.31 1.92 -0.64
CA ASP A 115 -35.00 3.21 -0.73
C ASP A 115 -34.30 4.19 -1.68
N LEU A 116 -34.92 5.35 -1.95
CA LEU A 116 -34.30 6.42 -2.75
C LEU A 116 -32.95 6.85 -2.16
N LYS A 117 -32.84 6.82 -0.84
CA LYS A 117 -31.64 7.05 -0.05
C LYS A 117 -31.04 5.73 0.40
N ARG A 118 -29.80 5.47 0.01
CA ARG A 118 -29.07 4.24 0.32
C ARG A 118 -27.74 4.55 0.97
N VAL A 119 -27.30 3.69 1.88
CA VAL A 119 -26.01 3.84 2.57
C VAL A 119 -24.91 3.30 1.67
N ILE A 120 -23.81 4.04 1.55
CA ILE A 120 -22.62 3.62 0.81
C ILE A 120 -21.85 2.59 1.65
N ASN A 121 -21.48 1.47 1.04
CA ASN A 121 -20.80 0.42 1.77
C ASN A 121 -19.34 0.75 2.05
N PHE A 122 -18.90 0.51 3.28
CA PHE A 122 -17.50 0.55 3.69
C PHE A 122 -17.18 -0.75 4.44
N THR A 123 -16.52 -1.69 3.75
CA THR A 123 -16.24 -3.04 4.25
C THR A 123 -14.76 -3.28 4.55
N LYS A 124 -13.88 -2.37 4.11
CA LYS A 124 -12.43 -2.44 4.30
C LYS A 124 -11.93 -1.15 4.95
N PHE A 125 -11.11 -1.29 5.99
CA PHE A 125 -10.42 -0.18 6.66
C PHE A 125 -8.90 -0.42 6.60
N ILE A 126 -8.17 0.58 6.10
CA ILE A 126 -6.72 0.53 5.84
C ILE A 126 -6.02 1.63 6.66
N LYS A 127 -5.15 1.19 7.60
CA LYS A 127 -4.25 2.02 8.42
C LYS A 127 -3.27 1.11 9.19
N ALA A 128 -2.02 1.55 9.43
CA ALA A 128 -1.05 0.80 10.27
C ALA A 128 -1.49 0.73 11.73
N ASN A 129 -1.60 1.91 12.34
CA ASN A 129 -2.14 2.09 13.67
C ASN A 129 -3.55 2.66 13.55
N LYS A 130 -4.54 1.85 13.91
CA LYS A 130 -5.96 2.17 13.76
C LYS A 130 -6.41 3.34 14.64
N ASP A 131 -5.65 3.76 15.65
CA ASP A 131 -5.99 4.89 16.53
C ASP A 131 -7.45 4.84 17.05
N ASN A 132 -7.92 3.64 17.42
CA ASN A 132 -9.30 3.33 17.83
C ASN A 132 -10.40 3.57 16.78
N PHE A 133 -10.06 3.89 15.53
CA PHE A 133 -11.02 3.89 14.44
C PHE A 133 -11.53 2.47 14.18
N SER A 134 -12.81 2.37 13.86
CA SER A 134 -13.44 1.12 13.47
C SER A 134 -14.50 1.36 12.40
N VAL A 135 -14.81 0.30 11.66
CA VAL A 135 -15.93 0.30 10.73
C VAL A 135 -16.78 -0.93 11.03
N SER A 136 -18.09 -0.73 11.21
CA SER A 136 -19.07 -1.79 11.40
C SER A 136 -20.40 -1.35 10.82
N ASN A 137 -21.10 -2.25 10.12
CA ASN A 137 -22.38 -1.96 9.48
C ASN A 137 -22.37 -0.69 8.60
N ASN A 138 -21.30 -0.49 7.82
CA ASN A 138 -21.07 0.71 6.98
C ASN A 138 -20.99 2.04 7.74
N GLU A 139 -20.81 1.99 9.06
CA GLU A 139 -20.62 3.15 9.92
C GLU A 139 -19.17 3.18 10.44
N ILE A 140 -18.52 4.31 10.24
CA ILE A 140 -17.14 4.56 10.67
C ILE A 140 -17.20 5.24 12.04
N THR A 141 -16.64 4.61 13.07
CA THR A 141 -16.49 5.25 14.38
C THR A 141 -15.14 5.95 14.44
N ILE A 142 -15.18 7.24 14.77
CA ILE A 142 -13.99 8.08 14.92
C ILE A 142 -13.24 7.70 16.18
N GLY A 143 -11.95 7.36 16.03
CA GLY A 143 -11.12 6.94 17.15
C GLY A 143 -10.26 8.06 17.76
N LYS A 144 -10.02 9.14 17.00
CA LYS A 144 -9.16 10.26 17.39
C LYS A 144 -9.87 11.58 17.07
N SER A 145 -9.86 12.51 18.03
CA SER A 145 -10.37 13.87 17.81
C SER A 145 -9.35 14.72 17.03
N GLY A 146 -9.85 15.64 16.21
CA GLY A 146 -9.01 16.59 15.49
C GLY A 146 -9.69 17.20 14.27
N LEU A 147 -8.96 18.04 13.56
CA LEU A 147 -9.33 18.56 12.24
C LEU A 147 -8.89 17.59 11.15
N TYR A 148 -9.82 17.26 10.27
CA TYR A 148 -9.60 16.35 9.15
C TYR A 148 -9.96 17.03 7.82
N LEU A 149 -9.21 16.71 6.78
CA LEU A 149 -9.73 16.76 5.41
C LEU A 149 -10.45 15.44 5.15
N ILE A 150 -11.75 15.52 4.91
CA ILE A 150 -12.62 14.39 4.60
C ILE A 150 -12.87 14.39 3.10
N SER A 151 -12.52 13.30 2.44
CA SER A 151 -12.72 13.10 1.00
C SER A 151 -13.58 11.88 0.75
N LEU A 152 -14.64 12.02 -0.04
CA LEU A 152 -15.48 10.93 -0.51
C LEU A 152 -15.38 10.83 -2.02
N THR A 153 -15.15 9.63 -2.53
CA THR A 153 -15.39 9.27 -3.93
C THR A 153 -16.39 8.13 -3.98
N ALA A 154 -17.52 8.34 -4.64
CA ALA A 154 -18.56 7.33 -4.82
C ALA A 154 -19.08 7.36 -6.25
N ASN A 155 -19.34 6.19 -6.82
CA ASN A 155 -19.76 6.10 -8.22
C ASN A 155 -21.04 5.29 -8.35
N SER A 156 -21.93 5.77 -9.20
CA SER A 156 -23.15 5.07 -9.60
C SER A 156 -23.13 4.81 -11.09
N LYS A 157 -23.72 3.68 -11.50
CA LYS A 157 -24.07 3.42 -12.90
C LYS A 157 -25.54 3.07 -13.01
N ARG A 158 -26.07 3.20 -14.22
CA ARG A 158 -27.35 2.61 -14.56
C ARG A 158 -27.27 1.08 -14.46
N SER A 159 -28.32 0.45 -13.91
CA SER A 159 -28.42 -1.01 -13.94
C SER A 159 -28.81 -1.48 -15.35
N SER A 160 -28.08 -2.47 -15.87
CA SER A 160 -28.01 -2.87 -17.29
C SER A 160 -29.32 -3.33 -17.96
N ALA A 161 -30.45 -3.42 -17.23
CA ALA A 161 -31.69 -4.04 -17.71
C ALA A 161 -32.80 -3.05 -18.11
N SER A 162 -32.58 -1.74 -17.95
CA SER A 162 -33.62 -0.73 -18.23
C SER A 162 -33.31 0.04 -19.50
N THR A 163 -34.13 -0.13 -20.55
CA THR A 163 -34.19 0.74 -21.74
C THR A 163 -35.15 1.92 -21.55
N THR A 164 -35.92 1.92 -20.46
CA THR A 164 -36.91 2.94 -20.11
C THR A 164 -36.44 3.72 -18.89
N GLY A 165 -36.15 5.01 -19.05
CA GLY A 165 -35.76 5.86 -17.93
C GLY A 165 -35.37 7.25 -18.40
N THR A 166 -35.72 8.26 -17.61
CA THR A 166 -35.24 9.63 -17.76
C THR A 166 -33.89 9.79 -17.07
N GLN A 167 -33.23 10.93 -17.29
CA GLN A 167 -32.09 11.35 -16.49
C GLN A 167 -32.41 11.25 -15.00
N ALA A 168 -31.48 10.72 -14.20
CA ALA A 168 -31.58 10.72 -12.74
C ALA A 168 -30.54 11.68 -12.14
N ASN A 169 -30.97 12.43 -11.15
CA ASN A 169 -30.12 13.26 -10.33
C ASN A 169 -29.90 12.58 -8.98
N PHE A 170 -28.66 12.64 -8.50
CA PHE A 170 -28.22 12.01 -7.28
C PHE A 170 -27.58 13.07 -6.39
N ASN A 171 -27.87 13.00 -5.10
CA ASN A 171 -27.18 13.73 -4.05
C ASN A 171 -26.36 12.74 -3.22
N TYR A 172 -25.04 12.92 -3.21
CA TYR A 172 -24.13 12.17 -2.37
C TYR A 172 -23.80 13.02 -1.16
N ALA A 173 -23.87 12.45 0.04
CA ALA A 173 -23.62 13.19 1.27
C ALA A 173 -22.78 12.37 2.25
N VAL A 174 -21.90 13.07 2.96
CA VAL A 174 -21.24 12.55 4.17
C VAL A 174 -22.02 13.05 5.38
N LEU A 175 -22.36 12.13 6.27
CA LEU A 175 -23.13 12.39 7.48
C LEU A 175 -22.25 12.19 8.70
N VAL A 176 -22.29 13.12 9.64
CA VAL A 176 -21.69 12.99 10.97
C VAL A 176 -22.80 12.88 12.00
N ASN A 177 -22.83 11.78 12.75
CA ASN A 177 -23.89 11.42 13.69
C ASN A 177 -25.29 11.50 13.04
N GLY A 178 -25.40 11.08 11.78
CA GLY A 178 -26.66 11.09 11.02
C GLY A 178 -27.03 12.44 10.39
N ASN A 179 -26.29 13.51 10.64
CA ASN A 179 -26.54 14.83 10.06
C ASN A 179 -25.68 15.06 8.83
N ALA A 180 -26.30 15.42 7.70
CA ALA A 180 -25.57 15.75 6.48
C ALA A 180 -24.65 16.94 6.72
N THR A 181 -23.35 16.73 6.57
CA THR A 181 -22.31 17.73 6.84
C THR A 181 -21.82 18.37 5.55
N ALA A 182 -21.69 17.57 4.50
CA ALA A 182 -21.34 18.05 3.17
C ALA A 182 -21.94 17.13 2.12
N SER A 183 -22.27 17.70 0.96
CA SER A 183 -22.92 16.96 -0.13
C SER A 183 -22.55 17.52 -1.49
N VAL A 184 -22.66 16.67 -2.50
CA VAL A 184 -22.47 17.02 -3.91
C VAL A 184 -23.55 16.34 -4.75
N SER A 185 -24.06 17.04 -5.75
CA SER A 185 -25.04 16.48 -6.67
C SER A 185 -24.41 16.16 -8.03
N THR A 186 -24.80 15.03 -8.60
CA THR A 186 -24.44 14.64 -9.98
C THR A 186 -25.66 14.10 -10.69
N SER A 187 -25.53 13.85 -12.00
CA SER A 187 -26.59 13.22 -12.78
C SER A 187 -26.05 12.08 -13.63
N ILE A 188 -26.94 11.15 -13.99
CA ILE A 188 -26.69 10.10 -14.96
C ILE A 188 -27.69 10.28 -16.11
N SER A 189 -27.21 10.24 -17.35
CA SER A 189 -28.06 10.38 -18.54
C SER A 189 -28.99 9.18 -18.72
N ALA A 190 -29.97 9.31 -19.62
CA ALA A 190 -30.89 8.25 -19.98
C ALA A 190 -30.26 7.13 -20.85
N GLU A 191 -28.94 7.06 -20.98
CA GLU A 191 -28.26 6.06 -21.81
C GLU A 191 -28.00 4.73 -21.07
N PRO A 192 -28.05 3.57 -21.74
CA PRO A 192 -27.85 2.26 -21.10
C PRO A 192 -26.49 2.06 -20.42
N THR A 193 -25.44 2.71 -20.92
CA THR A 193 -24.04 2.56 -20.45
C THR A 193 -23.57 3.73 -19.58
N SER A 194 -24.50 4.57 -19.14
CA SER A 194 -24.20 5.77 -18.39
C SER A 194 -23.76 5.48 -16.94
N SER A 195 -22.78 6.25 -16.48
CA SER A 195 -22.28 6.24 -15.11
C SER A 195 -21.86 7.64 -14.68
N THR A 196 -21.71 7.83 -13.37
CA THR A 196 -21.25 9.09 -12.78
C THR A 196 -20.37 8.81 -11.57
N SER A 197 -19.46 9.73 -11.31
CA SER A 197 -18.60 9.75 -10.13
C SER A 197 -18.86 11.04 -9.38
N ALA A 198 -19.13 10.92 -8.08
CA ALA A 198 -19.22 12.04 -7.16
C ALA A 198 -17.94 12.09 -6.33
N THR A 199 -17.29 13.25 -6.32
CA THR A 199 -16.18 13.55 -5.42
C THR A 199 -16.55 14.74 -4.54
N LEU A 200 -16.25 14.63 -3.26
CA LEU A 200 -16.54 15.63 -2.24
C LEU A 200 -15.34 15.74 -1.31
N ASP A 201 -14.87 16.97 -1.09
CA ASP A 201 -13.76 17.28 -0.19
C ASP A 201 -14.16 18.42 0.74
N PHE A 202 -13.95 18.26 2.04
CA PHE A 202 -14.24 19.31 3.02
C PHE A 202 -13.43 19.15 4.30
N LEU A 203 -13.20 20.27 4.98
CA LEU A 203 -12.58 20.28 6.30
C LEU A 203 -13.66 20.13 7.37
N TYR A 204 -13.42 19.26 8.34
CA TYR A 204 -14.35 19.09 9.46
C TYR A 204 -13.62 18.67 10.74
N LYS A 205 -14.06 19.22 11.87
CA LYS A 205 -13.55 18.86 13.18
C LYS A 205 -14.35 17.69 13.73
N LEU A 206 -13.69 16.56 13.93
CA LEU A 206 -14.29 15.34 14.46
C LEU A 206 -13.87 15.15 15.91
N GLU A 207 -14.77 14.53 16.68
CA GLU A 207 -14.53 14.09 18.05
C GLU A 207 -14.53 12.57 18.11
N ALA A 208 -13.65 11.99 18.94
CA ALA A 208 -13.63 10.57 19.20
C ALA A 208 -15.02 10.08 19.67
N GLY A 209 -15.49 8.98 19.11
CA GLY A 209 -16.82 8.42 19.33
C GLY A 209 -17.89 8.90 18.35
N GLN A 210 -17.65 9.96 17.58
CA GLN A 210 -18.55 10.34 16.49
C GLN A 210 -18.61 9.26 15.41
N LYS A 211 -19.72 9.24 14.68
CA LYS A 211 -20.01 8.24 13.65
C LYS A 211 -20.11 8.93 12.30
N ILE A 212 -19.39 8.41 11.31
CA ILE A 212 -19.48 8.84 9.92
C ILE A 212 -20.18 7.76 9.09
N THR A 213 -21.16 8.18 8.31
CA THR A 213 -21.73 7.39 7.22
C THR A 213 -21.70 8.21 5.93
N ALA A 214 -21.83 7.55 4.80
CA ALA A 214 -22.04 8.23 3.53
C ALA A 214 -23.28 7.64 2.84
N VAL A 215 -24.02 8.48 2.13
CA VAL A 215 -25.27 8.09 1.48
C VAL A 215 -25.30 8.60 0.05
N VAL A 216 -26.06 7.89 -0.77
CA VAL A 216 -26.51 8.35 -2.08
C VAL A 216 -28.03 8.42 -2.05
N GLU A 217 -28.57 9.57 -2.43
CA GLU A 217 -30.01 9.81 -2.49
C GLU A 217 -30.39 10.24 -3.90
N LYS A 218 -31.34 9.53 -4.49
CA LYS A 218 -31.91 9.91 -5.77
C LYS A 218 -32.97 10.99 -5.55
N THR A 219 -32.87 12.12 -6.25
CA THR A 219 -33.71 13.30 -5.96
C THR A 219 -35.13 13.24 -6.53
N THR A 220 -35.43 12.26 -7.38
CA THR A 220 -36.78 12.01 -7.92
C THR A 220 -37.09 10.52 -7.99
N ASP A 221 -38.33 10.15 -7.71
CA ASP A 221 -38.85 8.78 -7.80
C ASP A 221 -39.13 8.36 -9.26
N ASN A 222 -38.17 8.61 -10.14
CA ASN A 222 -38.27 8.19 -11.54
C ASN A 222 -37.91 6.71 -11.69
N ILE A 223 -38.36 6.07 -12.77
CA ILE A 223 -38.23 4.62 -13.01
C ILE A 223 -36.77 4.13 -13.17
N MET A 224 -35.77 5.02 -13.26
CA MET A 224 -34.38 4.63 -13.55
C MET A 224 -33.72 3.84 -12.39
N PRO A 225 -33.46 2.53 -12.53
CA PRO A 225 -32.70 1.77 -11.53
C PRO A 225 -31.20 2.11 -11.61
N TYR A 226 -30.55 2.18 -10.46
CA TYR A 226 -29.12 2.48 -10.36
C TYR A 226 -28.43 1.53 -9.37
N GLU A 227 -27.13 1.32 -9.55
CA GLU A 227 -26.29 0.52 -8.67
C GLU A 227 -24.90 1.15 -8.51
N SER A 228 -24.21 0.81 -7.43
CA SER A 228 -22.83 1.25 -7.22
C SER A 228 -21.93 0.73 -8.34
N PHE A 229 -20.97 1.57 -8.75
CA PHE A 229 -19.94 1.21 -9.72
C PHE A 229 -18.54 1.32 -9.10
N GLY A 230 -17.73 0.28 -9.27
CA GLY A 230 -16.38 0.24 -8.71
C GLY A 230 -16.34 0.26 -7.17
N ILE A 231 -15.20 0.69 -6.63
CA ILE A 231 -14.96 0.81 -5.18
C ILE A 231 -15.27 2.26 -4.77
N ASN A 232 -16.14 2.43 -3.78
CA ASN A 232 -16.33 3.70 -3.11
C ASN A 232 -15.24 3.85 -2.04
N SER A 233 -14.76 5.07 -1.84
CA SER A 233 -13.69 5.38 -0.89
C SER A 233 -14.03 6.62 -0.09
N LEU A 234 -13.86 6.56 1.22
CA LEU A 234 -13.85 7.70 2.12
C LEU A 234 -12.50 7.75 2.83
N THR A 235 -11.81 8.88 2.73
CA THR A 235 -10.53 9.09 3.40
C THR A 235 -10.61 10.23 4.39
N LEU A 236 -9.95 10.05 5.53
CA LEU A 236 -9.75 11.09 6.54
C LEU A 236 -8.24 11.37 6.60
N TYR A 237 -7.83 12.56 6.19
CA TYR A 237 -6.47 13.04 6.37
C TYR A 237 -6.41 13.88 7.64
N PHE A 238 -5.67 13.40 8.64
CA PHE A 238 -5.51 14.11 9.91
C PHE A 238 -4.57 15.31 9.74
N ILE A 239 -5.04 16.50 10.10
CA ILE A 239 -4.26 17.74 9.97
C ILE A 239 -3.65 18.14 11.31
N GLN A 240 -4.49 18.28 12.34
CA GLN A 240 -4.08 18.71 13.68
C GLN A 240 -5.15 18.36 14.73
N ASN A 241 -4.78 18.41 16.01
CA ASN A 241 -5.71 18.24 17.12
C ASN A 241 -6.64 19.45 17.30
#